data_AF-A0A317WEZ7-F1
#
_entry.id   AF-A0A317WEZ7-F1
#
_cell.length_a   1.000
_cell.length_b   1.000
_cell.length_c   1.000
_cell.angle_alpha   90.00
_cell.angle_beta   90.00
_cell.angle_gamma   90.00
#
_symmetry.space_group_name_H-M   'P 1'
#
loop_
_entity.id
_entity.type
_entity.pdbx_description
1 polymer ?
#
loop_
_entity_poly.entity_id
_entity_poly.type
_entity_poly.pdbx_seq_one_letter_code
_entity_poly.pdbx_strand_id
1 'polypeptide(L)'
;MASPMGDFGILPVEIRLLIWENLLSDGAPAFLQTCRGIYEDIADRLYSTFDIDMSSRYEDPWLTFRCRRLRLSWDLRQPEGRKKWKRFWMLSYEKIKLFVNIYAPDPKEPGEIILLWQKAQSLVDILNRAKHRRPQVNIRLHDRDEQKWEADGIMTESITYPGHPLPDFIIAFLPFCRLTRVETCKVTSSSRALRKSPGWDFLRYGGNFIANNGCLEGNGCPLSSNPKYREITRLFDSLPTWIADTDFFLETSMDGLPGNTAALLRRDRFAHWYQTSDRLLYDSPYQRKTMHTIEQYPATIAVHDPRLSKLSLRYKTLKSLHYVVATFRDPYFFCAVQCDARKWYKYFYYGIYEFTQARVQEEEACRDRLGMQEPVPRDFGFQNMIEEVSGTTGQNAWALESRAKERCWFSMFERLDEDADEAAV
;
A
#
# COMPACT_ATOMS: atom_id res chain seq x y z
N MET A 1 -34.92 -36.79 -18.14
CA MET A 1 -34.17 -35.59 -18.57
C MET A 1 -32.77 -35.70 -17.99
N ALA A 2 -31.72 -35.52 -18.79
CA ALA A 2 -30.35 -35.54 -18.28
C ALA A 2 -30.14 -34.35 -17.33
N SER A 3 -29.47 -34.59 -16.19
CA SER A 3 -29.14 -33.52 -15.24
C SER A 3 -28.33 -32.43 -15.94
N PRO A 4 -28.56 -31.14 -15.65
CA PRO A 4 -27.71 -30.05 -16.15
C PRO A 4 -26.27 -30.14 -15.63
N MET A 5 -25.88 -31.15 -14.85
CA MET A 5 -24.51 -31.44 -14.43
C MET A 5 -23.91 -32.70 -15.07
N GLY A 6 -24.64 -33.37 -15.96
CA GLY A 6 -24.25 -34.70 -16.45
C GLY A 6 -24.19 -35.71 -15.31
N ASP A 7 -23.19 -36.61 -15.36
CA ASP A 7 -23.02 -37.70 -14.38
C ASP A 7 -22.69 -37.20 -12.97
N PHE A 8 -22.18 -35.97 -12.82
CA PHE A 8 -22.01 -35.36 -11.49
C PHE A 8 -23.35 -35.17 -10.77
N GLY A 9 -24.45 -35.08 -11.51
CA GLY A 9 -25.79 -35.03 -10.95
C GLY A 9 -26.17 -36.26 -10.13
N ILE A 10 -25.51 -37.39 -10.37
CA ILE A 10 -25.72 -38.66 -9.64
C ILE A 10 -25.13 -38.60 -8.23
N LEU A 11 -24.07 -37.82 -8.04
CA LEU A 11 -23.40 -37.71 -6.74
C LEU A 11 -24.26 -36.91 -5.74
N PRO A 12 -24.26 -37.27 -4.44
CA PRO A 12 -24.83 -36.41 -3.40
C PRO A 12 -24.17 -35.02 -3.38
N VAL A 13 -24.92 -34.02 -2.95
CA VAL A 13 -24.44 -32.62 -2.92
C VAL A 13 -23.20 -32.47 -2.04
N GLU A 14 -23.10 -33.25 -0.97
CA GLU A 14 -21.96 -33.25 -0.04
C GLU A 14 -20.68 -33.69 -0.74
N ILE A 15 -20.75 -34.74 -1.57
CA ILE A 15 -19.61 -35.24 -2.34
C ILE A 15 -19.22 -34.26 -3.43
N ARG A 16 -20.22 -33.70 -4.13
CA ARG A 16 -19.98 -32.64 -5.13
C ARG A 16 -19.25 -31.45 -4.52
N LEU A 17 -19.70 -30.98 -3.35
CA LEU A 17 -19.06 -29.85 -2.66
C LEU A 17 -17.60 -30.15 -2.32
N LEU A 18 -17.27 -31.34 -1.81
CA LEU A 18 -15.87 -31.70 -1.55
C LEU A 18 -15.02 -31.66 -2.82
N ILE A 19 -15.55 -32.13 -3.95
CA ILE A 19 -14.87 -32.06 -5.26
C ILE A 19 -14.64 -30.60 -5.65
N TRP A 20 -15.67 -29.76 -5.55
CA TRP A 20 -15.60 -28.34 -5.90
C TRP A 20 -14.64 -27.56 -5.01
N GLU A 21 -14.66 -27.81 -3.70
CA GLU A 21 -13.77 -27.19 -2.73
C GLU A 21 -12.31 -27.54 -3.03
N ASN A 22 -12.03 -28.80 -3.36
CA ASN A 22 -10.69 -29.25 -3.74
C ASN A 22 -10.20 -28.56 -5.02
N LEU A 23 -11.02 -28.56 -6.08
CA LEU A 23 -10.66 -27.93 -7.36
C LEU A 23 -10.45 -26.41 -7.26
N LEU A 24 -11.26 -25.72 -6.44
CA LEU A 24 -11.12 -24.28 -6.23
C LEU A 24 -9.91 -23.93 -5.35
N SER A 25 -9.56 -24.79 -4.40
CA SER A 25 -8.36 -24.64 -3.56
C SER A 25 -7.08 -24.74 -4.39
N ASP A 26 -7.07 -25.64 -5.39
CA ASP A 26 -5.97 -25.78 -6.35
C ASP A 26 -5.91 -24.62 -7.37
N GLY A 27 -6.85 -23.66 -7.29
CA GLY A 27 -6.86 -22.47 -8.13
C GLY A 27 -7.28 -22.75 -9.57
N ALA A 28 -8.11 -23.78 -9.79
CA ALA A 28 -8.63 -24.17 -11.10
C ALA A 28 -10.09 -23.73 -11.34
N PRO A 29 -10.47 -22.42 -11.27
CA PRO A 29 -11.86 -22.00 -11.39
C PRO A 29 -12.45 -22.19 -12.80
N ALA A 30 -11.65 -22.61 -13.78
CA ALA A 30 -12.09 -22.83 -15.16
C ALA A 30 -13.22 -23.87 -15.25
N PHE A 31 -13.29 -24.83 -14.33
CA PHE A 31 -14.39 -25.81 -14.31
C PHE A 31 -15.76 -25.13 -14.06
N LEU A 32 -15.80 -23.95 -13.44
CA LEU A 32 -17.06 -23.19 -13.29
C LEU A 32 -17.63 -22.74 -14.64
N GLN A 33 -16.83 -22.76 -15.71
CA GLN A 33 -17.25 -22.39 -17.06
C GLN A 33 -17.68 -23.61 -17.90
N THR A 34 -17.47 -24.85 -17.42
CA THR A 34 -17.74 -26.05 -18.22
C THR A 34 -19.24 -26.36 -18.31
N CYS A 35 -20.00 -26.06 -17.26
CA CYS A 35 -21.44 -26.22 -17.28
C CYS A 35 -22.18 -25.26 -16.34
N ARG A 36 -23.33 -24.76 -16.81
CA ARG A 36 -24.22 -23.88 -16.05
C ARG A 36 -24.69 -24.53 -14.74
N GLY A 37 -25.01 -25.82 -14.75
CA GLY A 37 -25.44 -26.53 -13.54
C GLY A 37 -24.37 -26.48 -12.44
N ILE A 38 -23.11 -26.73 -12.79
CA ILE A 38 -21.97 -26.68 -11.85
C ILE A 38 -21.80 -25.26 -11.30
N TYR A 39 -21.86 -24.26 -12.16
CA TYR A 39 -21.81 -22.86 -11.73
C TYR A 39 -22.93 -22.54 -10.74
N GLU A 40 -24.18 -22.90 -11.06
CA GLU A 40 -25.34 -22.62 -10.21
C GLU A 40 -25.29 -23.35 -8.86
N ASP A 41 -24.70 -24.56 -8.79
CA ASP A 41 -24.51 -25.31 -7.53
C ASP A 41 -23.58 -24.60 -6.54
N ILE A 42 -22.59 -23.86 -7.05
CA ILE A 42 -21.49 -23.29 -6.26
C ILE A 42 -21.64 -21.79 -6.10
N ALA A 43 -22.20 -21.07 -7.08
CA ALA A 43 -22.20 -19.61 -7.14
C ALA A 43 -22.74 -18.96 -5.87
N ASP A 44 -23.86 -19.46 -5.32
CA ASP A 44 -24.45 -18.91 -4.10
C ASP A 44 -23.60 -19.16 -2.83
N ARG A 45 -22.72 -20.16 -2.85
CA ARG A 45 -21.78 -20.44 -1.77
C ARG A 45 -20.49 -19.64 -1.96
N LEU A 46 -19.97 -19.61 -3.18
CA LEU A 46 -18.75 -18.89 -3.55
C LEU A 46 -18.93 -17.39 -3.36
N TYR A 47 -20.07 -16.83 -3.78
CA TYR A 47 -20.29 -15.39 -3.77
C TYR A 47 -21.11 -14.90 -2.57
N SER A 48 -21.16 -15.64 -1.45
CA SER A 48 -21.93 -15.21 -0.28
C SER A 48 -21.19 -14.19 0.59
N THR A 49 -20.01 -14.59 1.09
CA THR A 49 -19.32 -13.91 2.19
C THR A 49 -17.84 -14.20 2.09
N PHE A 50 -17.04 -13.14 1.94
CA PHE A 50 -15.59 -13.23 1.99
C PHE A 50 -15.06 -12.54 3.25
N ASP A 51 -14.28 -13.27 4.03
CA ASP A 51 -13.37 -12.66 4.99
C ASP A 51 -12.06 -12.32 4.29
N ILE A 52 -11.52 -11.15 4.62
CA ILE A 52 -10.23 -10.67 4.15
C ILE A 52 -9.43 -10.36 5.40
N ASP A 53 -8.47 -11.21 5.72
CA ASP A 53 -7.66 -11.07 6.91
C ASP A 53 -6.38 -10.29 6.58
N MET A 54 -6.11 -9.25 7.38
CA MET A 54 -4.92 -8.42 7.31
C MET A 54 -4.17 -8.52 8.65
N SER A 55 -3.17 -9.38 8.68
CA SER A 55 -2.25 -9.50 9.82
C SER A 55 -1.23 -8.38 9.81
N SER A 56 -0.84 -7.92 11.00
CA SER A 56 0.22 -6.95 11.25
C SER A 56 1.63 -7.54 11.11
N ARG A 57 1.75 -8.87 11.06
CA ARG A 57 3.03 -9.58 10.94
C ARG A 57 3.49 -9.68 9.49
N TYR A 58 4.80 -9.61 9.29
CA TYR A 58 5.42 -9.67 7.97
C TYR A 58 5.43 -11.09 7.38
N GLU A 59 5.63 -12.11 8.21
CA GLU A 59 5.70 -13.52 7.79
C GLU A 59 4.34 -14.08 7.37
N ASP A 60 3.27 -13.49 7.88
CA ASP A 60 1.90 -13.83 7.51
C ASP A 60 1.62 -13.38 6.05
N PRO A 61 0.64 -14.01 5.36
CA PRO A 61 0.23 -13.56 4.04
C PRO A 61 -0.04 -12.05 3.97
N TRP A 62 0.20 -11.47 2.80
CA TRP A 62 -0.09 -10.07 2.51
C TRP A 62 -1.58 -9.78 2.69
N LEU A 63 -2.43 -10.63 2.10
CA LEU A 63 -3.88 -10.66 2.30
C LEU A 63 -4.35 -12.11 2.24
N THR A 64 -5.23 -12.52 3.14
CA THR A 64 -5.87 -13.84 3.08
C THR A 64 -7.35 -13.69 2.80
N PHE A 65 -7.82 -14.22 1.67
CA PHE A 65 -9.23 -14.23 1.29
C PHE A 65 -9.85 -15.58 1.65
N ARG A 66 -10.89 -15.59 2.48
CA ARG A 66 -11.59 -16.81 2.90
C ARG A 66 -13.05 -16.79 2.49
N CYS A 67 -13.49 -17.85 1.82
CA CYS A 67 -14.90 -18.09 1.55
C CYS A 67 -15.48 -19.00 2.64
N ARG A 68 -16.25 -18.44 3.59
CA ARG A 68 -16.77 -19.20 4.75
C ARG A 68 -17.58 -20.43 4.36
N ARG A 69 -18.41 -20.32 3.31
CA ARG A 69 -19.36 -21.37 2.93
C ARG A 69 -18.71 -22.53 2.16
N LEU A 70 -17.53 -22.32 1.59
CA LEU A 70 -16.79 -23.33 0.83
C LEU A 70 -15.46 -23.73 1.51
N ARG A 71 -15.20 -23.24 2.73
CA ARG A 71 -13.94 -23.48 3.46
C ARG A 71 -12.67 -23.19 2.63
N LEU A 72 -12.77 -22.32 1.63
CA LEU A 72 -11.67 -21.94 0.75
C LEU A 72 -10.86 -20.83 1.39
N SER A 73 -9.54 -20.89 1.24
CA SER A 73 -8.61 -19.84 1.63
C SER A 73 -7.60 -19.61 0.51
N TRP A 74 -7.46 -18.35 0.11
CA TRP A 74 -6.44 -17.93 -0.85
C TRP A 74 -5.52 -16.91 -0.20
N ASP A 75 -4.27 -17.30 -0.03
CA ASP A 75 -3.23 -16.44 0.49
C ASP A 75 -2.55 -15.70 -0.67
N LEU A 76 -2.57 -14.38 -0.60
CA LEU A 76 -1.73 -13.51 -1.42
C LEU A 76 -0.46 -13.21 -0.63
N ARG A 77 0.70 -13.56 -1.17
CA ARG A 77 2.00 -13.23 -0.58
C ARG A 77 2.69 -12.13 -1.38
N GLN A 78 3.57 -11.34 -0.77
CA GLN A 78 4.54 -10.57 -1.56
C GLN A 78 5.77 -11.44 -1.84
N PRO A 79 6.41 -11.31 -3.01
CA PRO A 79 6.15 -10.36 -4.09
C PRO A 79 5.18 -10.90 -5.17
N GLU A 80 4.18 -11.74 -4.84
CA GLU A 80 3.35 -12.38 -5.85
C GLU A 80 2.72 -11.34 -6.79
N GLY A 81 3.04 -11.47 -8.07
CA GLY A 81 2.85 -10.39 -9.03
C GLY A 81 1.40 -10.00 -9.29
N ARG A 82 1.23 -8.83 -9.93
CA ARG A 82 -0.05 -8.25 -10.41
C ARG A 82 -1.03 -9.25 -11.03
N LYS A 83 -0.54 -10.36 -11.61
CA LYS A 83 -1.36 -11.44 -12.19
C LYS A 83 -2.29 -12.12 -11.16
N LYS A 84 -1.84 -12.37 -9.93
CA LYS A 84 -2.69 -12.95 -8.88
C LYS A 84 -3.72 -11.93 -8.39
N TRP A 85 -3.32 -10.67 -8.24
CA TRP A 85 -4.22 -9.57 -7.87
C TRP A 85 -5.30 -9.34 -8.93
N LYS A 86 -4.93 -9.53 -10.21
CA LYS A 86 -5.85 -9.52 -11.35
C LYS A 86 -6.94 -10.60 -11.27
N ARG A 87 -6.86 -11.59 -10.39
CA ARG A 87 -7.99 -12.53 -10.21
C ARG A 87 -9.04 -11.94 -9.28
N PHE A 88 -8.61 -11.28 -8.21
CA PHE A 88 -9.49 -10.72 -7.20
C PHE A 88 -10.30 -9.53 -7.72
N TRP A 89 -9.71 -8.62 -8.48
CA TRP A 89 -10.45 -7.50 -9.07
C TRP A 89 -11.53 -7.91 -10.11
N MET A 90 -11.54 -9.17 -10.60
CA MET A 90 -12.46 -9.70 -11.62
C MET A 90 -13.63 -10.42 -10.97
N LEU A 91 -13.61 -10.57 -9.65
CA LEU A 91 -14.71 -11.18 -8.92
C LEU A 91 -15.96 -10.33 -9.04
N SER A 92 -17.11 -10.99 -9.15
CA SER A 92 -18.40 -10.32 -9.09
C SER A 92 -18.75 -10.00 -7.64
N TYR A 93 -18.35 -8.81 -7.19
CA TYR A 93 -18.61 -8.34 -5.83
C TYR A 93 -20.07 -7.97 -5.56
N GLU A 94 -20.95 -7.96 -6.56
CA GLU A 94 -22.35 -7.51 -6.43
C GLU A 94 -23.15 -8.33 -5.42
N LYS A 95 -22.75 -9.59 -5.21
CA LYS A 95 -23.43 -10.52 -4.29
C LYS A 95 -22.63 -10.78 -3.01
N ILE A 96 -21.36 -10.37 -2.97
CA ILE A 96 -20.43 -10.73 -1.91
C ILE A 96 -20.52 -9.73 -0.77
N LYS A 97 -20.77 -10.24 0.44
CA LYS A 97 -20.58 -9.49 1.68
C LYS A 97 -19.11 -9.57 2.09
N LEU A 98 -18.44 -8.43 2.17
CA LEU A 98 -17.02 -8.37 2.55
C LEU A 98 -16.88 -8.14 4.05
N PHE A 99 -15.98 -8.88 4.68
CA PHE A 99 -15.55 -8.71 6.06
C PHE A 99 -14.03 -8.53 6.10
N VAL A 100 -13.57 -7.31 6.26
CA VAL A 100 -12.15 -7.00 6.37
C VAL A 100 -11.76 -7.06 7.84
N ASN A 101 -10.95 -8.03 8.22
CA ASN A 101 -10.47 -8.21 9.58
C ASN A 101 -9.05 -7.64 9.69
N ILE A 102 -8.89 -6.63 10.55
CA ILE A 102 -7.62 -5.94 10.80
C ILE A 102 -7.21 -6.24 12.23
N TYR A 103 -6.02 -6.82 12.40
CA TYR A 103 -5.47 -7.15 13.70
C TYR A 103 -4.55 -6.04 14.20
N ALA A 104 -4.63 -5.72 15.50
CA ALA A 104 -3.80 -4.69 16.12
C ALA A 104 -2.30 -5.00 15.93
N PRO A 105 -1.46 -3.99 15.63
CA PRO A 105 -0.01 -4.17 15.61
C PRO A 105 0.57 -4.32 17.02
N ASP A 106 1.79 -4.87 17.12
CA ASP A 106 2.60 -4.78 18.33
C ASP A 106 3.27 -3.40 18.44
N PRO A 107 3.01 -2.61 19.51
CA PRO A 107 3.67 -1.32 19.71
C PRO A 107 5.20 -1.41 19.83
N LYS A 108 5.74 -2.59 20.17
CA LYS A 108 7.19 -2.83 20.24
C LYS A 108 7.81 -3.10 18.87
N GLU A 109 7.00 -3.40 17.85
CA GLU A 109 7.42 -3.58 16.46
C GLU A 109 6.74 -2.52 15.57
N PRO A 110 7.21 -1.26 15.61
CA PRO A 110 6.53 -0.14 14.96
C PRO A 110 6.47 -0.26 13.42
N GLY A 111 7.25 -1.14 12.80
CA GLY A 111 7.09 -1.47 11.39
C GLY A 111 5.74 -2.13 11.06
N GLU A 112 5.09 -2.77 12.02
CA GLU A 112 3.82 -3.47 11.81
C GLU A 112 2.67 -2.52 11.41
N ILE A 113 2.61 -1.31 11.95
CA ILE A 113 1.58 -0.34 11.54
C ILE A 113 1.79 0.16 10.11
N ILE A 114 3.05 0.30 9.66
CA ILE A 114 3.38 0.63 8.28
C ILE A 114 2.98 -0.52 7.35
N LEU A 115 3.22 -1.76 7.76
CA LEU A 115 2.79 -2.93 7.01
C LEU A 115 1.26 -2.97 6.84
N LEU A 116 0.51 -2.71 7.92
CA LEU A 116 -0.96 -2.63 7.87
C LEU A 116 -1.43 -1.53 6.93
N TRP A 117 -0.81 -0.35 6.96
CA TRP A 117 -1.08 0.74 6.01
C TRP A 117 -0.93 0.27 4.56
N GLN A 118 0.21 -0.36 4.23
CA GLN A 118 0.49 -0.85 2.87
C GLN A 118 -0.47 -1.96 2.43
N LYS A 119 -0.83 -2.90 3.34
CA LYS A 119 -1.82 -3.95 3.09
C LYS A 119 -3.20 -3.35 2.82
N ALA A 120 -3.63 -2.37 3.62
CA ALA A 120 -4.90 -1.67 3.45
C ALA A 120 -4.95 -0.90 2.13
N GLN A 121 -3.90 -0.16 1.77
CA GLN A 121 -3.78 0.50 0.46
C GLN A 121 -3.91 -0.49 -0.70
N SER A 122 -3.20 -1.62 -0.62
CA SER A 122 -3.27 -2.68 -1.64
C SER A 122 -4.69 -3.24 -1.79
N LEU A 123 -5.37 -3.52 -0.67
CA LEU A 123 -6.74 -4.02 -0.70
C LEU A 123 -7.70 -3.00 -1.30
N VAL A 124 -7.59 -1.73 -0.91
CA VAL A 124 -8.40 -0.64 -1.46
C VAL A 124 -8.21 -0.51 -2.97
N ASP A 125 -6.97 -0.60 -3.46
CA ASP A 125 -6.66 -0.57 -4.89
C ASP A 125 -7.26 -1.78 -5.62
N ILE A 126 -7.22 -2.99 -5.03
CA ILE A 126 -7.87 -4.19 -5.59
C ILE A 126 -9.39 -3.96 -5.71
N LEU A 127 -10.03 -3.47 -4.64
CA LEU A 127 -11.47 -3.28 -4.59
C LEU A 127 -11.96 -2.14 -5.50
N ASN A 128 -11.23 -1.03 -5.57
CA ASN A 128 -11.60 0.10 -6.44
C ASN A 128 -11.44 -0.23 -7.93
N ARG A 129 -10.51 -1.13 -8.29
CA ARG A 129 -10.39 -1.62 -9.67
C ARG A 129 -11.48 -2.61 -10.06
N ALA A 130 -12.18 -3.19 -9.09
CA ALA A 130 -13.27 -4.10 -9.40
C ALA A 130 -14.45 -3.36 -10.06
N LYS A 131 -14.97 -3.94 -11.14
CA LYS A 131 -16.01 -3.33 -11.98
C LYS A 131 -17.31 -3.07 -11.21
N HIS A 132 -17.64 -4.01 -10.34
CA HIS A 132 -18.95 -4.13 -9.70
C HIS A 132 -19.08 -3.31 -8.42
N ARG A 133 -20.32 -2.89 -8.10
CA ARG A 133 -20.65 -2.30 -6.79
C ARG A 133 -20.52 -3.36 -5.70
N ARG A 134 -20.23 -2.93 -4.48
CA ARG A 134 -20.14 -3.78 -3.30
C ARG A 134 -21.35 -3.52 -2.41
N PRO A 135 -22.23 -4.51 -2.17
CA PRO A 135 -23.44 -4.30 -1.38
C PRO A 135 -23.09 -4.01 0.08
N GLN A 136 -22.03 -4.65 0.60
CA GLN A 136 -21.64 -4.50 1.99
C GLN A 136 -20.16 -4.73 2.21
N VAL A 137 -19.51 -3.78 2.89
CA VAL A 137 -18.16 -3.88 3.44
C VAL A 137 -18.24 -3.72 4.95
N ASN A 138 -17.78 -4.70 5.71
CA ASN A 138 -17.66 -4.61 7.16
C ASN A 138 -16.19 -4.61 7.54
N ILE A 139 -15.70 -3.51 8.07
CA ILE A 139 -14.33 -3.41 8.58
C ILE A 139 -14.37 -3.75 10.07
N ARG A 140 -13.55 -4.71 10.48
CA ARG A 140 -13.49 -5.25 11.83
C ARG A 140 -12.11 -5.06 12.41
N LEU A 141 -12.03 -4.31 13.50
CA LEU A 141 -10.80 -4.14 14.27
C LEU A 141 -10.78 -5.16 15.40
N HIS A 142 -9.77 -6.03 15.39
CA HIS A 142 -9.57 -7.09 16.37
C HIS A 142 -8.32 -6.82 17.19
N ASP A 143 -8.43 -6.96 18.50
CA ASP A 143 -7.27 -7.16 19.36
C ASP A 143 -6.71 -8.58 19.14
N ARG A 144 -5.42 -8.78 19.39
CA ARG A 144 -4.75 -10.07 19.26
C ARG A 144 -3.82 -10.30 20.45
N ASP A 145 -4.15 -11.25 21.31
CA ASP A 145 -3.34 -11.58 22.49
C ASP A 145 -3.07 -10.33 23.35
N GLU A 146 -1.82 -9.88 23.46
CA GLU A 146 -1.40 -8.66 24.17
C GLU A 146 -1.48 -7.38 23.30
N GLN A 147 -1.67 -7.53 21.99
CA GLN A 147 -1.75 -6.44 21.02
C GLN A 147 -3.17 -5.87 21.01
N LYS A 148 -3.31 -4.61 21.41
CA LYS A 148 -4.61 -3.95 21.53
C LYS A 148 -4.60 -2.64 20.76
N TRP A 149 -5.72 -2.29 20.17
CA TRP A 149 -5.93 -0.96 19.57
C TRP A 149 -6.04 0.16 20.61
N GLU A 150 -6.43 -0.20 21.84
CA GLU A 150 -6.49 0.66 22.99
C GLU A 150 -6.30 -0.17 24.27
N ALA A 151 -5.47 0.34 25.17
CA ALA A 151 -5.18 -0.27 26.46
C ALA A 151 -5.34 0.78 27.56
N ASP A 152 -6.12 0.44 28.59
CA ASP A 152 -6.29 1.27 29.79
C ASP A 152 -6.74 2.72 29.50
N GLY A 153 -7.61 2.90 28.51
CA GLY A 153 -8.11 4.21 28.09
C GLY A 153 -7.16 4.99 27.19
N ILE A 154 -5.97 4.46 26.91
CA ILE A 154 -4.95 5.08 26.06
C ILE A 154 -4.99 4.38 24.69
N MET A 155 -5.23 5.18 23.66
CA MET A 155 -5.21 4.70 22.28
C MET A 155 -3.78 4.35 21.89
N THR A 156 -3.59 3.16 21.31
CA THR A 156 -2.27 2.69 20.92
C THR A 156 -1.71 3.51 19.77
N GLU A 157 -0.46 3.93 19.90
CA GLU A 157 0.31 4.65 18.88
C GLU A 157 1.70 4.00 18.80
N SER A 158 1.94 3.26 17.71
CA SER A 158 3.21 2.57 17.48
C SER A 158 4.32 3.52 17.02
N ILE A 159 3.96 4.61 16.34
CA ILE A 159 4.89 5.64 15.87
C ILE A 159 4.33 7.00 16.28
N THR A 160 5.06 7.74 17.11
CA THR A 160 4.64 9.06 17.55
C THR A 160 4.49 10.01 16.37
N TYR A 161 3.29 10.54 16.18
CA TYR A 161 3.01 11.53 15.16
C TYR A 161 3.35 12.95 15.67
N PRO A 162 3.95 13.83 14.84
CA PRO A 162 4.35 15.16 15.28
C PRO A 162 3.14 16.04 15.61
N GLY A 163 3.16 16.65 16.79
CA GLY A 163 2.21 17.68 17.23
C GLY A 163 0.94 17.17 17.90
N HIS A 164 0.36 16.05 17.45
CA HIS A 164 -0.81 15.44 18.09
C HIS A 164 -0.80 13.92 17.92
N PRO A 165 -1.35 13.16 18.89
CA PRO A 165 -1.41 11.70 18.78
C PRO A 165 -2.22 11.26 17.56
N LEU A 166 -1.67 10.32 16.78
CA LEU A 166 -2.37 9.67 15.68
C LEU A 166 -2.52 8.17 15.97
N PRO A 167 -3.66 7.74 16.54
CA PRO A 167 -3.88 6.33 16.89
C PRO A 167 -3.72 5.36 15.72
N ASP A 168 -3.14 4.19 15.98
CA ASP A 168 -2.86 3.17 14.98
C ASP A 168 -4.11 2.70 14.24
N PHE A 169 -5.26 2.61 14.92
CA PHE A 169 -6.50 2.20 14.25
C PHE A 169 -6.99 3.23 13.23
N ILE A 170 -6.65 4.52 13.40
CA ILE A 170 -6.94 5.55 12.41
C ILE A 170 -6.06 5.34 11.19
N ILE A 171 -4.76 5.13 11.39
CA ILE A 171 -3.80 4.83 10.32
C ILE A 171 -4.26 3.60 9.53
N ALA A 172 -4.58 2.49 10.20
CA ALA A 172 -5.01 1.26 9.55
C ALA A 172 -6.35 1.40 8.80
N PHE A 173 -7.24 2.29 9.26
CA PHE A 173 -8.55 2.52 8.64
C PHE A 173 -8.53 3.54 7.50
N LEU A 174 -7.71 4.58 7.60
CA LEU A 174 -7.74 5.75 6.71
C LEU A 174 -7.67 5.41 5.21
N PRO A 175 -6.90 4.40 4.73
CA PRO A 175 -6.91 4.00 3.32
C PRO A 175 -8.30 3.62 2.81
N PHE A 176 -9.14 3.01 3.66
CA PHE A 176 -10.48 2.57 3.29
C PHE A 176 -11.41 3.73 2.96
N CYS A 177 -11.13 4.95 3.42
CA CYS A 177 -11.91 6.13 3.06
C CYS A 177 -11.85 6.44 1.55
N ARG A 178 -10.88 5.89 0.82
CA ARG A 178 -10.81 5.95 -0.66
C ARG A 178 -11.72 4.92 -1.35
N LEU A 179 -12.39 4.02 -0.62
CA LEU A 179 -13.29 3.06 -1.24
C LEU A 179 -14.45 3.77 -1.90
N THR A 180 -14.72 3.39 -3.14
CA THR A 180 -15.83 3.90 -3.95
C THR A 180 -16.83 2.79 -4.22
N ARG A 181 -18.05 3.13 -4.66
CA ARG A 181 -19.08 2.15 -5.08
C ARG A 181 -19.41 1.10 -4.00
N VAL A 182 -19.45 1.52 -2.74
CA VAL A 182 -19.87 0.70 -1.60
C VAL A 182 -21.25 1.18 -1.17
N GLU A 183 -22.24 0.29 -1.14
CA GLU A 183 -23.61 0.66 -0.75
C GLU A 183 -23.75 0.81 0.77
N THR A 184 -23.13 -0.12 1.50
CA THR A 184 -23.11 -0.06 2.97
C THR A 184 -21.72 -0.36 3.49
N CYS A 185 -21.24 0.48 4.40
CA CYS A 185 -19.98 0.28 5.10
C CYS A 185 -20.20 0.36 6.61
N LYS A 186 -19.79 -0.68 7.34
CA LYS A 186 -19.88 -0.74 8.80
C LYS A 186 -18.51 -0.96 9.41
N VAL A 187 -18.17 -0.18 10.42
CA VAL A 187 -16.96 -0.39 11.22
C VAL A 187 -17.36 -0.98 12.56
N THR A 188 -16.71 -2.07 12.95
CA THR A 188 -17.00 -2.79 14.20
C THR A 188 -15.71 -3.21 14.87
N SER A 189 -15.76 -3.41 16.18
CA SER A 189 -14.65 -3.97 16.95
C SER A 189 -15.22 -4.85 18.05
N SER A 190 -14.50 -5.90 18.43
CA SER A 190 -14.79 -6.70 19.61
C SER A 190 -14.51 -5.92 20.90
N SER A 191 -13.53 -5.00 20.88
CA SER A 191 -13.16 -4.18 22.02
C SER A 191 -14.25 -3.18 22.39
N ARG A 192 -14.83 -3.34 23.59
CA ARG A 192 -15.81 -2.39 24.12
C ARG A 192 -15.16 -1.05 24.47
N ALA A 193 -13.91 -1.08 24.92
CA ALA A 193 -13.18 0.10 25.33
C ALA A 193 -12.85 0.96 24.09
N LEU A 194 -12.37 0.34 23.00
CA LEU A 194 -12.16 1.04 21.73
C LEU A 194 -13.45 1.68 21.19
N ARG A 195 -14.58 0.97 21.26
CA ARG A 195 -15.90 1.51 20.83
C ARG A 195 -16.39 2.72 21.64
N LYS A 196 -15.84 2.93 22.83
CA LYS A 196 -16.12 4.09 23.69
C LYS A 196 -15.06 5.19 23.57
N SER A 197 -13.95 4.93 22.87
CA SER A 197 -12.86 5.90 22.72
C SER A 197 -13.30 7.12 21.88
N PRO A 198 -12.69 8.30 22.09
CA PRO A 198 -12.98 9.49 21.29
C PRO A 198 -12.77 9.28 19.78
N GLY A 199 -11.75 8.52 19.39
CA GLY A 199 -11.47 8.25 17.97
C GLY A 199 -12.44 7.26 17.32
N TRP A 200 -13.33 6.58 18.06
CA TRP A 200 -14.33 5.72 17.44
C TRP A 200 -15.34 6.49 16.57
N ASP A 201 -15.62 7.75 16.92
CA ASP A 201 -16.51 8.60 16.13
C ASP A 201 -15.92 8.89 14.74
N PHE A 202 -14.59 8.95 14.62
CA PHE A 202 -13.89 9.05 13.33
C PHE A 202 -14.20 7.84 12.44
N LEU A 203 -14.07 6.63 12.97
CA LEU A 203 -14.35 5.39 12.22
C LEU A 203 -15.82 5.30 11.80
N ARG A 204 -16.75 5.69 12.69
CA ARG A 204 -18.18 5.70 12.37
C ARG A 204 -18.49 6.68 11.25
N TYR A 205 -17.89 7.88 11.31
CA TYR A 205 -18.02 8.87 10.25
C TYR A 205 -17.45 8.35 8.93
N GLY A 206 -16.22 7.82 8.95
CA GLY A 206 -15.58 7.25 7.76
C GLY A 206 -16.38 6.12 7.12
N GLY A 207 -16.99 5.24 7.92
CA GLY A 207 -17.91 4.23 7.40
C GLY A 207 -19.13 4.84 6.68
N ASN A 208 -19.69 5.93 7.20
CA ASN A 208 -20.77 6.65 6.55
C ASN A 208 -20.29 7.38 5.28
N PHE A 209 -19.12 8.01 5.33
CA PHE A 209 -18.47 8.65 4.19
C PHE A 209 -18.28 7.67 3.03
N ILE A 210 -17.76 6.46 3.30
CA ILE A 210 -17.59 5.40 2.30
C ILE A 210 -18.93 4.98 1.69
N ALA A 211 -19.96 4.76 2.52
CA ALA A 211 -21.28 4.31 2.06
C ALA A 211 -22.01 5.37 1.19
N ASN A 212 -21.69 6.65 1.37
CA ASN A 212 -22.23 7.74 0.57
C ASN A 212 -21.27 8.15 -0.57
N ASN A 213 -20.32 7.28 -0.93
CA ASN A 213 -19.38 7.50 -2.02
C ASN A 213 -18.60 8.83 -1.89
N GLY A 214 -18.31 9.26 -0.66
CA GLY A 214 -17.82 10.61 -0.37
C GLY A 214 -16.47 10.94 -1.00
N CYS A 215 -15.67 9.93 -1.33
CA CYS A 215 -14.42 10.11 -2.07
C CYS A 215 -14.65 10.64 -3.51
N LEU A 216 -15.80 10.34 -4.12
CA LEU A 216 -16.16 10.81 -5.48
C LEU A 216 -17.18 11.94 -5.47
N GLU A 217 -18.14 11.88 -4.56
CA GLU A 217 -19.30 12.80 -4.53
C GLU A 217 -19.11 13.94 -3.52
N GLY A 218 -17.99 13.95 -2.79
CA GLY A 218 -17.68 14.93 -1.76
C GLY A 218 -18.26 14.57 -0.39
N ASN A 219 -17.99 15.40 0.61
CA ASN A 219 -18.26 15.11 2.02
C ASN A 219 -19.73 15.31 2.46
N GLY A 220 -20.68 15.15 1.53
CA GLY A 220 -22.10 15.30 1.76
C GLY A 220 -22.73 14.00 2.26
N CYS A 221 -22.63 13.69 3.55
CA CYS A 221 -23.26 12.51 4.15
C CYS A 221 -24.22 12.88 5.30
N PRO A 222 -25.18 12.01 5.68
CA PRO A 222 -26.12 12.32 6.76
C PRO A 222 -25.46 12.73 8.09
N LEU A 223 -24.24 12.27 8.35
CA LEU A 223 -23.50 12.64 9.56
C LEU A 223 -22.80 14.00 9.47
N SER A 224 -22.57 14.56 8.27
CA SER A 224 -21.83 15.83 8.12
C SER A 224 -22.59 17.03 8.71
N SER A 225 -23.93 16.99 8.68
CA SER A 225 -24.79 18.02 9.28
C SER A 225 -24.91 17.93 10.82
N ASN A 226 -24.42 16.86 11.43
CA ASN A 226 -24.53 16.68 12.87
C ASN A 226 -23.40 17.44 13.60
N PRO A 227 -23.70 18.38 14.53
CA PRO A 227 -22.69 19.17 15.23
C PRO A 227 -21.61 18.34 15.93
N LYS A 228 -21.94 17.12 16.37
CA LYS A 228 -21.00 16.20 17.01
C LYS A 228 -19.81 15.86 16.10
N TYR A 229 -20.03 15.77 14.79
CA TYR A 229 -19.00 15.38 13.83
C TYR A 229 -18.35 16.58 13.14
N ARG A 230 -18.63 17.83 13.55
CA ARG A 230 -18.19 19.03 12.83
C ARG A 230 -16.67 19.06 12.59
N GLU A 231 -15.87 18.75 13.60
CA GLU A 231 -14.41 18.72 13.46
C GLU A 231 -13.94 17.54 12.60
N ILE A 232 -14.60 16.37 12.74
CA ILE A 232 -14.30 15.20 11.91
C ILE A 232 -14.63 15.48 10.44
N THR A 233 -15.77 16.12 10.16
CA THR A 233 -16.17 16.53 8.80
C THR A 233 -15.08 17.35 8.13
N ARG A 234 -14.49 18.34 8.82
CA ARG A 234 -13.40 19.17 8.27
C ARG A 234 -12.17 18.35 7.87
N LEU A 235 -11.85 17.29 8.61
CA LEU A 235 -10.74 16.40 8.25
C LEU A 235 -11.03 15.65 6.93
N PHE A 236 -12.29 15.26 6.69
CA PHE A 236 -12.68 14.59 5.45
C PHE A 236 -12.79 15.53 4.25
N ASP A 237 -13.00 16.84 4.44
CA ASP A 237 -12.97 17.82 3.36
C ASP A 237 -11.59 17.89 2.66
N SER A 238 -10.53 17.53 3.39
CA SER A 238 -9.14 17.48 2.90
C SER A 238 -8.55 16.07 2.94
N LEU A 239 -9.40 15.04 2.82
CA LEU A 239 -8.99 13.63 2.91
C LEU A 239 -7.78 13.26 2.03
N PRO A 240 -7.65 13.70 0.76
CA PRO A 240 -6.47 13.41 -0.05
C PRO A 240 -5.18 13.93 0.58
N THR A 241 -5.21 15.15 1.14
CA THR A 241 -4.08 15.76 1.83
C THR A 241 -3.70 14.95 3.07
N TRP A 242 -4.67 14.52 3.87
CA TRP A 242 -4.37 13.75 5.07
C TRP A 242 -3.84 12.33 4.76
N ILE A 243 -4.34 11.71 3.70
CA ILE A 243 -3.80 10.43 3.21
C ILE A 243 -2.36 10.61 2.73
N ALA A 244 -2.08 11.64 1.94
CA ALA A 244 -0.73 11.94 1.46
C ALA A 244 0.22 12.27 2.63
N ASP A 245 -0.28 13.00 3.62
CA ASP A 245 0.46 13.33 4.83
C ASP A 245 0.83 12.09 5.64
N THR A 246 -0.16 11.23 5.92
CA THR A 246 0.05 9.97 6.64
C THR A 246 0.99 9.05 5.88
N ASP A 247 0.83 8.93 4.55
CA ASP A 247 1.70 8.11 3.71
C ASP A 247 3.15 8.59 3.77
N PHE A 248 3.37 9.91 3.65
CA PHE A 248 4.71 10.49 3.71
C PHE A 248 5.34 10.39 5.10
N PHE A 249 4.56 10.61 6.15
CA PHE A 249 4.96 10.38 7.55
C PHE A 249 5.46 8.95 7.77
N LEU A 250 4.69 7.94 7.36
CA LEU A 250 5.06 6.54 7.53
C LEU A 250 6.30 6.19 6.70
N GLU A 251 6.34 6.62 5.44
CA GLU A 251 7.49 6.39 4.54
C GLU A 251 8.79 6.98 5.08
N THR A 252 8.75 8.18 5.64
CA THR A 252 9.92 8.87 6.22
C THR A 252 10.30 8.35 7.59
N SER A 253 9.33 7.97 8.42
CA SER A 253 9.61 7.39 9.72
C SER A 253 10.26 6.01 9.60
N MET A 254 9.83 5.20 8.62
CA MET A 254 10.31 3.84 8.40
C MET A 254 11.85 3.71 8.42
N ASP A 255 12.55 4.70 7.88
CA ASP A 255 14.02 4.75 7.76
C ASP A 255 14.75 4.59 9.10
N GLY A 256 14.19 5.17 10.17
CA GLY A 256 14.78 5.16 11.51
C GLY A 256 14.09 4.21 12.47
N LEU A 257 13.07 3.46 12.04
CA LEU A 257 12.35 2.55 12.93
C LEU A 257 13.12 1.26 13.20
N PRO A 258 13.20 0.85 14.48
CA PRO A 258 13.72 -0.46 14.84
C PRO A 258 12.72 -1.57 14.52
N GLY A 259 13.16 -2.81 14.72
CA GLY A 259 12.34 -4.00 14.59
C GLY A 259 12.51 -4.73 13.27
N ASN A 260 12.19 -6.02 13.30
CA ASN A 260 12.36 -6.92 12.16
C ASN A 260 11.44 -6.53 11.00
N THR A 261 10.19 -6.18 11.29
CA THR A 261 9.23 -5.79 10.26
C THR A 261 9.68 -4.54 9.52
N ALA A 262 10.16 -3.51 10.23
CA ALA A 262 10.68 -2.30 9.62
C ALA A 262 11.91 -2.61 8.72
N ALA A 263 12.81 -3.47 9.19
CA ALA A 263 13.97 -3.86 8.39
C ALA A 263 13.61 -4.56 7.08
N LEU A 264 12.62 -5.46 7.12
CA LEU A 264 12.11 -6.18 5.95
C LEU A 264 11.37 -5.26 4.98
N LEU A 265 10.58 -4.32 5.49
CA LEU A 265 9.91 -3.30 4.66
C LEU A 265 10.93 -2.40 3.94
N ARG A 266 12.02 -2.02 4.60
CA ARG A 266 13.08 -1.20 3.99
C ARG A 266 13.79 -1.93 2.87
N ARG A 267 14.05 -3.22 3.05
CA ARG A 267 14.53 -4.11 1.99
C ARG A 267 13.56 -4.16 0.81
N ASP A 268 12.28 -4.40 1.08
CA ASP A 268 11.27 -4.56 0.03
C ASP A 268 11.13 -3.28 -0.81
N ARG A 269 11.21 -2.11 -0.17
CA ARG A 269 11.24 -0.81 -0.85
C ARG A 269 12.43 -0.69 -1.80
N PHE A 270 13.64 -1.05 -1.36
CA PHE A 270 14.83 -0.98 -2.22
C PHE A 270 14.83 -2.04 -3.33
N ALA A 271 14.33 -3.23 -3.03
CA ALA A 271 14.18 -4.32 -4.00
C ALA A 271 13.26 -3.95 -5.17
N HIS A 272 12.26 -3.11 -4.92
CA HIS A 272 11.29 -2.65 -5.93
C HIS A 272 11.49 -1.22 -6.38
N TRP A 273 12.61 -0.58 -6.00
CA TRP A 273 12.86 0.82 -6.33
C TRP A 273 12.79 1.01 -7.85
N TYR A 274 13.61 0.30 -8.63
CA TYR A 274 13.52 0.30 -10.09
C TYR A 274 12.85 -0.99 -10.59
N GLN A 275 11.59 -0.90 -11.07
CA GLN A 275 10.86 -2.06 -11.56
C GLN A 275 11.43 -2.54 -12.90
N THR A 276 11.79 -3.83 -12.98
CA THR A 276 12.47 -4.48 -14.11
C THR A 276 11.71 -4.40 -15.45
N SER A 277 10.41 -4.07 -15.42
CA SER A 277 9.56 -4.03 -16.62
C SER A 277 9.63 -2.73 -17.40
N ASP A 278 10.10 -1.63 -16.82
CA ASP A 278 10.21 -0.33 -17.50
C ASP A 278 11.65 -0.11 -17.97
N ARG A 279 12.03 -0.80 -19.05
CA ARG A 279 13.39 -0.70 -19.63
C ARG A 279 13.70 0.68 -20.23
N LEU A 280 12.69 1.55 -20.37
CA LEU A 280 12.79 2.84 -21.06
C LEU A 280 12.53 4.06 -20.15
N LEU A 281 12.08 3.85 -18.91
CA LEU A 281 11.81 4.94 -17.97
C LEU A 281 12.95 5.01 -16.94
N TYR A 282 13.65 6.14 -16.94
CA TYR A 282 14.70 6.44 -15.99
C TYR A 282 14.17 6.70 -14.57
N ASP A 283 12.87 6.98 -14.43
CA ASP A 283 12.22 7.26 -13.14
C ASP A 283 11.44 6.06 -12.61
N SER A 284 11.74 5.67 -11.37
CA SER A 284 10.94 4.66 -10.67
C SER A 284 9.51 5.14 -10.38
N PRO A 285 8.52 4.22 -10.31
CA PRO A 285 7.20 4.54 -9.77
C PRO A 285 7.25 5.16 -8.36
N TYR A 286 8.25 4.77 -7.57
CA TYR A 286 8.51 5.35 -6.25
C TYR A 286 8.91 6.82 -6.35
N GLN A 287 9.95 7.14 -7.15
CA GLN A 287 10.40 8.52 -7.37
C GLN A 287 9.26 9.40 -7.87
N ARG A 288 8.49 8.95 -8.86
CA ARG A 288 7.33 9.72 -9.37
C ARG A 288 6.30 10.01 -8.29
N LYS A 289 5.99 9.03 -7.42
CA LYS A 289 5.08 9.25 -6.29
C LYS A 289 5.67 10.26 -5.30
N THR A 290 6.94 10.13 -4.93
CA THR A 290 7.62 11.05 -4.01
C THR A 290 7.68 12.47 -4.57
N MET A 291 8.02 12.63 -5.85
CA MET A 291 8.02 13.92 -6.56
C MET A 291 6.64 14.57 -6.51
N HIS A 292 5.61 13.82 -6.87
CA HIS A 292 4.24 14.31 -6.80
C HIS A 292 3.86 14.77 -5.39
N THR A 293 4.25 14.02 -4.35
CA THR A 293 4.00 14.44 -2.96
C THR A 293 4.73 15.72 -2.60
N ILE A 294 6.00 15.89 -3.01
CA ILE A 294 6.79 17.09 -2.76
C ILE A 294 6.13 18.32 -3.42
N GLU A 295 5.69 18.16 -4.66
CA GLU A 295 5.07 19.24 -5.44
C GLU A 295 3.68 19.63 -4.91
N GLN A 296 2.84 18.63 -4.61
CA GLN A 296 1.44 18.88 -4.26
C GLN A 296 1.22 19.16 -2.76
N TYR A 297 2.12 18.69 -1.89
CA TYR A 297 1.95 18.76 -0.43
C TYR A 297 3.20 19.31 0.29
N PRO A 298 3.68 20.52 -0.04
CA PRO A 298 4.89 21.08 0.56
C PRO A 298 4.80 21.24 2.09
N ALA A 299 3.60 21.48 2.64
CA ALA A 299 3.39 21.57 4.08
C ALA A 299 3.69 20.24 4.79
N THR A 300 3.26 19.11 4.20
CA THR A 300 3.58 17.76 4.68
C THR A 300 5.09 17.52 4.70
N ILE A 301 5.80 17.96 3.64
CA ILE A 301 7.26 17.84 3.58
C ILE A 301 7.92 18.62 4.73
N ALA A 302 7.50 19.87 4.95
CA ALA A 302 8.05 20.72 5.98
C ALA A 302 7.89 20.14 7.39
N VAL A 303 6.80 19.41 7.65
CA VAL A 303 6.54 18.77 8.95
C VAL A 303 7.38 17.51 9.14
N HIS A 304 7.40 16.60 8.17
CA HIS A 304 7.93 15.24 8.39
C HIS A 304 9.37 15.03 7.94
N ASP A 305 9.82 15.79 6.94
CA ASP A 305 11.19 15.75 6.43
C ASP A 305 11.69 17.14 5.99
N PRO A 306 11.90 18.06 6.95
CA PRO A 306 12.37 19.40 6.64
C PRO A 306 13.68 19.34 5.84
N ARG A 307 13.71 20.10 4.74
CA ARG A 307 14.84 20.13 3.77
C ARG A 307 15.15 18.78 3.11
N LEU A 308 14.21 17.83 3.13
CA LEU A 308 14.39 16.49 2.54
C LEU A 308 15.60 15.73 3.09
N SER A 309 15.94 15.97 4.36
CA SER A 309 17.11 15.39 5.02
C SER A 309 17.06 13.85 5.09
N LYS A 310 15.90 13.27 5.43
CA LYS A 310 15.69 11.82 5.51
C LYS A 310 15.64 11.22 4.12
N LEU A 311 14.97 11.86 3.16
CA LEU A 311 14.95 11.42 1.77
C LEU A 311 16.36 11.42 1.15
N SER A 312 17.15 12.46 1.41
CA SER A 312 18.56 12.56 1.03
C SER A 312 19.38 11.41 1.63
N LEU A 313 19.24 11.17 2.94
CA LEU A 313 19.91 10.05 3.61
C LEU A 313 19.50 8.70 3.02
N ARG A 314 18.20 8.47 2.81
CA ARG A 314 17.66 7.25 2.19
C ARG A 314 18.26 7.01 0.81
N TYR A 315 18.33 8.05 -0.02
CA TYR A 315 18.88 7.95 -1.36
C TYR A 315 20.38 7.61 -1.35
N LYS A 316 21.14 8.23 -0.45
CA LYS A 316 22.56 7.87 -0.22
C LYS A 316 22.70 6.41 0.21
N THR A 317 21.90 5.95 1.18
CA THR A 317 21.87 4.56 1.61
C THR A 317 21.54 3.60 0.47
N LEU A 318 20.53 3.92 -0.35
CA LEU A 318 20.18 3.13 -1.53
C LEU A 318 21.37 3.00 -2.47
N LYS A 319 22.04 4.11 -2.82
CA LYS A 319 23.24 4.10 -3.67
C LYS A 319 24.31 3.18 -3.08
N SER A 320 24.67 3.38 -1.81
CA SER A 320 25.70 2.59 -1.13
C SER A 320 25.38 1.09 -1.13
N LEU A 321 24.15 0.71 -0.76
CA LEU A 321 23.75 -0.70 -0.72
C LEU A 321 23.57 -1.32 -2.11
N HIS A 322 23.14 -0.55 -3.10
CA HIS A 322 23.00 -1.04 -4.47
C HIS A 322 24.34 -1.54 -5.02
N TYR A 323 25.46 -0.87 -4.71
CA TYR A 323 26.79 -1.35 -5.09
C TYR A 323 27.10 -2.74 -4.53
N VAL A 324 26.82 -2.95 -3.24
CA VAL A 324 27.04 -4.23 -2.57
C VAL A 324 26.26 -5.35 -3.27
N VAL A 325 25.04 -5.05 -3.71
CA VAL A 325 24.17 -6.00 -4.44
C VAL A 325 24.63 -6.22 -5.89
N ALA A 326 25.11 -5.17 -6.57
CA ALA A 326 25.45 -5.19 -8.00
C ALA A 326 26.82 -5.83 -8.30
N THR A 327 27.82 -5.56 -7.47
CA THR A 327 29.25 -5.90 -7.70
C THR A 327 29.59 -7.38 -7.68
N PHE A 328 28.65 -8.26 -7.33
CA PHE A 328 29.02 -9.64 -7.01
C PHE A 328 29.30 -10.56 -8.21
N ARG A 329 28.94 -10.23 -9.46
CA ARG A 329 29.19 -11.17 -10.59
C ARG A 329 29.38 -10.61 -12.01
N ASP A 330 29.29 -9.31 -12.26
CA ASP A 330 29.40 -8.84 -13.64
C ASP A 330 30.08 -7.45 -13.73
N PRO A 331 31.38 -7.40 -14.08
CA PRO A 331 32.11 -6.14 -14.25
C PRO A 331 31.63 -5.32 -15.45
N TYR A 332 30.71 -5.82 -16.27
CA TYR A 332 30.11 -5.09 -17.39
C TYR A 332 28.70 -4.53 -17.07
N PHE A 333 28.20 -4.72 -15.85
CA PHE A 333 26.85 -4.28 -15.43
C PHE A 333 26.79 -2.82 -14.97
N PHE A 334 27.59 -1.95 -15.59
CA PHE A 334 27.72 -0.54 -15.17
C PHE A 334 26.56 0.37 -15.63
N CYS A 335 25.54 -0.13 -16.34
CA CYS A 335 24.56 0.74 -16.99
C CYS A 335 23.09 0.30 -16.91
N ALA A 336 22.75 -0.81 -16.26
CA ALA A 336 21.35 -1.19 -16.12
C ALA A 336 20.85 -0.84 -14.73
N VAL A 337 20.02 0.22 -14.67
CA VAL A 337 19.18 0.70 -13.56
C VAL A 337 18.13 -0.36 -13.16
N GLN A 338 18.54 -1.63 -13.05
CA GLN A 338 17.67 -2.75 -12.75
C GLN A 338 17.97 -3.22 -11.34
N CYS A 339 17.08 -2.87 -10.40
CA CYS A 339 17.03 -3.57 -9.13
C CYS A 339 16.52 -4.99 -9.38
N ASP A 340 17.41 -5.98 -9.35
CA ASP A 340 16.99 -7.39 -9.26
C ASP A 340 16.56 -7.66 -7.82
N ALA A 341 15.25 -7.61 -7.58
CA ALA A 341 14.65 -7.89 -6.28
C ALA A 341 15.15 -9.21 -5.68
N ARG A 342 15.43 -10.24 -6.50
CA ARG A 342 15.95 -11.53 -6.01
C ARG A 342 17.32 -11.38 -5.36
N LYS A 343 18.19 -10.52 -5.91
CA LYS A 343 19.49 -10.25 -5.30
C LYS A 343 19.31 -9.52 -3.97
N TRP A 344 18.46 -8.49 -3.92
CA TRP A 344 18.14 -7.79 -2.68
C TRP A 344 17.64 -8.75 -1.58
N TYR A 345 16.72 -9.64 -1.92
CA TYR A 345 16.21 -10.66 -0.98
C TYR A 345 17.26 -11.66 -0.53
N LYS A 346 18.22 -11.99 -1.40
CA LYS A 346 19.33 -12.88 -1.06
C LYS A 346 20.35 -12.22 -0.14
N TYR A 347 20.74 -10.96 -0.43
CA TYR A 347 21.75 -10.24 0.34
C TYR A 347 21.23 -9.76 1.69
N PHE A 348 20.03 -9.20 1.69
CA PHE A 348 19.40 -8.65 2.88
C PHE A 348 18.30 -9.58 3.36
N TYR A 349 18.63 -10.86 3.58
CA TYR A 349 17.64 -11.86 3.97
C TYR A 349 16.87 -11.45 5.23
N TYR A 350 17.58 -10.90 6.22
CA TYR A 350 17.04 -10.39 7.49
C TYR A 350 16.60 -8.91 7.43
N GLY A 351 16.46 -8.34 6.23
CA GLY A 351 16.11 -6.93 6.06
C GLY A 351 17.33 -5.99 6.05
N ILE A 352 17.04 -4.70 5.98
CA ILE A 352 18.03 -3.63 6.05
C ILE A 352 17.85 -2.92 7.38
N TYR A 353 18.92 -2.70 8.14
CA TYR A 353 18.90 -2.00 9.44
C TYR A 353 18.85 -0.48 9.30
N GLU A 354 18.47 0.21 10.38
CA GLU A 354 18.11 1.63 10.44
C GLU A 354 19.13 2.53 9.74
N PHE A 355 18.62 3.56 9.07
CA PHE A 355 19.46 4.51 8.35
C PHE A 355 20.04 5.51 9.34
N THR A 356 21.35 5.41 9.56
CA THR A 356 22.10 6.41 10.34
C THR A 356 23.21 7.00 9.47
N GLN A 357 23.53 8.27 9.69
CA GLN A 357 24.61 8.94 8.95
C GLN A 357 25.94 8.20 9.12
N ALA A 358 26.22 7.71 10.33
CA ALA A 358 27.41 6.94 10.65
C ALA A 358 27.48 5.64 9.82
N ARG A 359 26.38 4.90 9.71
CA ARG A 359 26.33 3.67 8.92
C ARG A 359 26.53 3.93 7.43
N VAL A 360 25.93 4.99 6.89
CA VAL A 360 26.14 5.37 5.49
C VAL A 360 27.62 5.69 5.24
N GLN A 361 28.25 6.42 6.15
CA GLN A 361 29.69 6.74 6.07
C GLN A 361 30.57 5.48 6.19
N GLU A 362 30.21 4.53 7.05
CA GLU A 362 30.91 3.25 7.18
C GLU A 362 30.83 2.41 5.90
N GLU A 363 29.65 2.35 5.27
CA GLU A 363 29.43 1.65 3.99
C GLU A 363 30.17 2.34 2.83
N GLU A 364 30.14 3.68 2.79
CA GLU A 364 30.92 4.48 1.83
C GLU A 364 32.43 4.26 2.01
N ALA A 365 32.94 4.30 3.25
CA ALA A 365 34.35 4.01 3.53
C ALA A 365 34.73 2.56 3.19
N CYS A 366 33.81 1.61 3.36
CA CYS A 366 34.00 0.23 2.92
C CYS A 366 34.14 0.13 1.40
N ARG A 367 33.25 0.80 0.66
CA ARG A 367 33.28 0.91 -0.80
C ARG A 367 34.59 1.52 -1.30
N ASP A 368 35.03 2.62 -0.70
CA ASP A 368 36.25 3.32 -1.10
C ASP A 368 37.50 2.44 -0.88
N ARG A 369 37.55 1.68 0.24
CA ARG A 369 38.62 0.68 0.49
C ARG A 369 38.65 -0.44 -0.54
N LEU A 370 37.52 -0.78 -1.15
CA LEU A 370 37.41 -1.79 -2.20
C LEU A 370 37.75 -1.25 -3.60
N GLY A 371 38.12 0.03 -3.73
CA GLY A 371 38.47 0.65 -5.00
C GLY A 371 37.31 0.74 -5.99
N MET A 372 36.07 0.70 -5.50
CA MET A 372 34.87 0.79 -6.32
C MET A 372 34.61 2.26 -6.68
N GLN A 373 34.75 2.62 -7.96
CA GLN A 373 34.42 3.97 -8.43
C GLN A 373 32.90 4.16 -8.56
N GLU A 374 32.42 5.37 -8.27
CA GLU A 374 31.03 5.74 -8.59
C GLU A 374 30.84 5.73 -10.11
N PRO A 375 29.85 5.00 -10.66
CA PRO A 375 29.34 5.24 -12.00
C PRO A 375 28.82 6.67 -12.03
N VAL A 376 29.09 7.37 -13.13
CA VAL A 376 28.47 8.66 -13.41
C VAL A 376 26.94 8.46 -13.36
N PRO A 377 26.23 9.05 -12.39
CA PRO A 377 24.79 8.87 -12.32
C PRO A 377 24.16 9.50 -13.57
N ARG A 378 23.38 8.73 -14.34
CA ARG A 378 22.46 9.33 -15.32
C ARG A 378 21.17 9.86 -14.67
N ASP A 379 20.98 9.64 -13.37
CA ASP A 379 19.80 10.05 -12.60
C ASP A 379 19.91 11.52 -12.14
N PHE A 380 20.15 12.43 -13.10
CA PHE A 380 20.37 13.86 -12.83
C PHE A 380 19.13 14.56 -12.25
N GLY A 381 17.92 14.08 -12.52
CA GLY A 381 16.68 14.76 -12.11
C GLY A 381 16.41 14.69 -10.61
N PHE A 382 16.40 13.48 -10.04
CA PHE A 382 15.98 13.28 -8.66
C PHE A 382 17.02 13.77 -7.65
N GLN A 383 18.30 13.52 -7.89
CA GLN A 383 19.38 13.97 -7.01
C GLN A 383 19.51 15.49 -7.01
N ASN A 384 19.54 16.14 -8.18
CA ASN A 384 19.65 17.60 -8.27
C ASN A 384 18.46 18.28 -7.57
N MET A 385 17.26 17.72 -7.64
CA MET A 385 16.10 18.27 -6.96
C MET A 385 16.16 18.13 -5.43
N ILE A 386 16.64 16.98 -4.91
CA ILE A 386 16.92 16.85 -3.47
C ILE A 386 17.95 17.92 -3.04
N GLU A 387 19.01 18.09 -3.81
CA GLU A 387 20.07 19.06 -3.53
C GLU A 387 19.58 20.52 -3.63
N GLU A 388 18.76 20.86 -4.62
CA GLU A 388 18.16 22.20 -4.77
C GLU A 388 17.21 22.54 -3.62
N VAL A 389 16.30 21.62 -3.27
CA VAL A 389 15.34 21.81 -2.17
C VAL A 389 16.05 21.86 -0.81
N SER A 390 17.07 21.02 -0.62
CA SER A 390 17.86 21.01 0.62
C SER A 390 18.77 22.24 0.76
N GLY A 391 19.22 22.83 -0.35
CA GLY A 391 20.05 24.03 -0.42
C GLY A 391 19.30 25.36 -0.28
N THR A 392 17.98 25.39 -0.50
CA THR A 392 17.19 26.61 -0.30
C THR A 392 17.03 26.98 1.18
N THR A 393 17.66 28.08 1.60
CA THR A 393 17.41 28.74 2.90
C THR A 393 15.96 29.21 2.98
N GLY A 394 15.35 29.06 4.16
CA GLY A 394 13.89 29.06 4.43
C GLY A 394 13.08 30.33 4.16
N GLN A 395 13.42 31.15 3.16
CA GLN A 395 12.63 32.33 2.75
C GLN A 395 11.92 32.20 1.40
N ASN A 396 12.15 31.12 0.61
CA ASN A 396 11.64 31.05 -0.76
C ASN A 396 10.79 29.79 -1.06
N ALA A 397 9.92 29.37 -0.15
CA ALA A 397 8.94 28.31 -0.45
C ALA A 397 8.01 28.67 -1.64
N TRP A 398 7.76 29.96 -1.86
CA TRP A 398 6.98 30.49 -3.00
C TRP A 398 7.72 30.41 -4.35
N ALA A 399 9.05 30.43 -4.37
CA ALA A 399 9.84 30.35 -5.61
C ALA A 399 9.94 28.92 -6.16
N LEU A 400 9.83 27.91 -5.28
CA LEU A 400 9.75 26.49 -5.64
C LEU A 400 8.48 26.17 -6.44
N GLU A 401 7.37 26.86 -6.13
CA GLU A 401 6.08 26.65 -6.80
C GLU A 401 6.07 27.12 -8.28
N SER A 402 6.90 28.13 -8.62
CA SER A 402 7.02 28.64 -9.99
C SER A 402 8.06 27.87 -10.82
N ARG A 403 9.19 27.47 -10.23
CA ARG A 403 10.29 26.81 -10.97
C ARG A 403 10.12 25.30 -11.17
N ALA A 404 9.44 24.60 -10.25
CA ALA A 404 9.09 23.19 -10.47
C ALA A 404 8.07 23.03 -11.61
N LYS A 405 7.13 23.98 -11.74
CA LYS A 405 6.19 24.04 -12.87
C LYS A 405 6.91 24.29 -14.21
N GLU A 406 7.91 25.17 -14.24
CA GLU A 406 8.67 25.46 -15.48
C GLU A 406 9.53 24.27 -15.96
N ARG A 407 10.19 23.51 -15.07
CA ARG A 407 11.05 22.38 -15.50
C ARG A 407 10.27 21.13 -15.95
N CYS A 408 9.10 20.87 -15.36
CA CYS A 408 8.21 19.80 -15.84
C CYS A 408 7.59 20.16 -17.20
N TRP A 409 7.27 21.45 -17.42
CA TRP A 409 6.77 21.95 -18.71
C TRP A 409 7.79 21.86 -19.85
N PHE A 410 9.07 22.19 -19.61
CA PHE A 410 10.10 22.11 -20.66
C PHE A 410 10.42 20.67 -21.08
N SER A 411 10.43 19.70 -20.17
CA SER A 411 10.66 18.27 -20.51
C SER A 411 9.51 17.62 -21.28
N MET A 412 8.31 18.23 -21.25
CA MET A 412 7.11 17.73 -21.91
C MET A 412 6.95 18.30 -23.33
N PHE A 413 7.51 19.48 -23.62
CA PHE A 413 7.46 20.12 -24.93
C PHE A 413 8.60 19.70 -25.88
N GLU A 414 9.79 19.36 -25.37
CA GLU A 414 10.87 18.83 -26.22
C GLU A 414 10.56 17.46 -26.85
N ARG A 415 9.51 16.75 -26.39
CA ARG A 415 9.02 15.50 -27.03
C ARG A 415 7.84 15.69 -27.98
N LEU A 416 7.25 16.88 -28.06
CA LEU A 416 6.16 17.15 -29.00
C LEU A 416 6.64 17.78 -30.30
N ASP A 417 7.85 18.35 -30.33
CA ASP A 417 8.47 18.87 -31.56
C ASP A 417 9.25 17.79 -32.35
N GLU A 418 9.67 16.68 -31.74
CA GLU A 418 10.32 15.57 -32.47
C GLU A 418 9.34 14.62 -33.20
N ASP A 419 8.07 14.56 -32.78
CA ASP A 419 7.03 13.73 -33.42
C ASP A 419 6.22 14.49 -34.50
N ALA A 420 6.48 15.80 -34.69
CA ALA A 420 5.77 16.62 -35.69
C ALA A 420 6.44 16.59 -37.09
N ASP A 421 7.73 16.25 -37.18
CA ASP A 421 8.49 16.24 -38.43
C ASP A 421 8.56 14.86 -39.14
N GLU A 422 7.99 13.80 -38.56
CA GLU A 422 7.88 12.47 -39.21
C GLU A 422 6.51 12.17 -39.85
N ALA A 423 5.61 13.17 -39.90
CA ALA A 423 4.31 13.05 -40.58
C ALA A 423 4.20 13.87 -41.89
N ALA A 424 5.33 14.35 -42.43
CA ALA A 424 5.37 15.12 -43.67
C ALA A 424 6.48 14.67 -44.63
N VAL A 425 6.47 13.39 -45.04
CA VAL A 425 7.01 12.92 -46.33
C VAL A 425 6.15 11.79 -46.88
#